data_AF-A0A812JYB9-F1
#
_entry.id   AF-A0A812JYB9-F1
#
_cell.length_a   1.000
_cell.length_b   1.000
_cell.length_c   1.000
_cell.angle_alpha   90.00
_cell.angle_beta   90.00
_cell.angle_gamma   90.00
#
_symmetry.space_group_name_H-M   'P 1'
#
loop_
_entity.id
_entity.type
_entity.pdbx_description
1 polymer ?
#
loop_
_entity_poly.entity_id
_entity_poly.type
_entity_poly.pdbx_seq_one_letter_code
_entity_poly.pdbx_strand_id
1 'polypeptide(L)'
;MANDVGLLCRLPKSLVKERKQEMWAGRPRYGQSAVYVVTLDIGSLRSRGLDLEQAVSCKMVSSECQCGPPLLLSMTSRMQRAQLQLQPKIFNALGVAEVAICLVVMDHSVMSKDSWRLVGYMLVGVRQKKGGPETFLASAAQLIAELTSWEDRLAMEAPPSPASELVREAKGEMLRLITEQLSKPGSSQSLAFFKGELQKASGSKV
;
A
#
# COMPACT_ATOMS: atom_id res chain seq x y z
N MET A 1 3.90 -13.54 9.82
CA MET A 1 3.98 -12.71 11.05
C MET A 1 3.54 -11.31 10.69
N ALA A 2 2.58 -10.73 11.42
CA ALA A 2 2.06 -9.39 11.16
C ALA A 2 3.09 -8.29 11.51
N ASN A 3 3.01 -7.14 10.83
CA ASN A 3 3.76 -5.94 11.21
C ASN A 3 2.90 -5.10 12.15
N ASP A 4 3.35 -4.96 13.39
CA ASP A 4 2.61 -4.21 14.42
C ASP A 4 2.96 -2.72 14.35
N VAL A 5 1.94 -1.87 14.21
CA VAL A 5 2.08 -0.41 14.15
C VAL A 5 1.21 0.23 15.23
N GLY A 6 1.84 1.05 16.09
CA GLY A 6 1.10 1.89 17.03
C GLY A 6 0.64 3.17 16.35
N LEU A 7 -0.67 3.39 16.28
CA LEU A 7 -1.28 4.62 15.78
C LEU A 7 -1.73 5.49 16.94
N LEU A 8 -1.34 6.76 16.93
CA LEU A 8 -1.97 7.81 17.73
C LEU A 8 -2.91 8.61 16.83
N CYS A 9 -4.18 8.62 17.18
CA CYS A 9 -5.21 9.30 16.40
C CYS A 9 -6.14 10.13 17.28
N ARG A 10 -6.77 11.14 16.68
CA ARG A 10 -7.80 11.96 17.31
C ARG A 10 -8.81 12.38 16.25
N LEU A 11 -10.07 12.49 16.62
CA LEU A 11 -11.07 13.05 15.72
C LEU A 11 -11.02 14.58 15.71
N PRO A 12 -11.34 15.22 14.56
CA PRO A 12 -11.53 16.66 14.51
C PRO A 12 -12.58 17.13 15.52
N LYS A 13 -12.30 18.24 16.21
CA LYS A 13 -13.24 18.81 17.20
C LYS A 13 -14.56 19.23 16.56
N SER A 14 -14.56 19.68 15.30
CA SER A 14 -15.75 20.02 14.53
C SER A 14 -16.68 18.82 14.42
N LEU A 15 -16.16 17.69 13.93
CA LEU A 15 -16.90 16.45 13.77
C LEU A 15 -17.52 15.93 15.08
N VAL A 16 -16.78 16.07 16.19
CA VAL A 16 -17.31 15.69 17.52
C VAL A 16 -18.36 16.68 18.03
N LYS A 17 -18.20 17.99 17.74
CA LYS A 17 -19.16 19.03 18.13
C LYS A 17 -20.46 18.93 17.36
N GLU A 18 -20.40 18.77 16.04
CA GLU A 18 -21.54 18.54 15.15
C GLU A 18 -22.39 17.38 15.69
N ARG A 19 -21.74 16.24 15.97
CA ARG A 19 -22.42 15.08 16.54
C ARG A 19 -23.07 15.37 17.90
N LYS A 20 -22.37 16.08 18.79
CA LYS A 20 -22.95 16.47 20.09
C LYS A 20 -24.19 17.33 19.87
N GLN A 21 -24.13 18.33 19.01
CA GLN A 21 -25.28 19.21 18.74
C GLN A 21 -26.48 18.42 18.19
N GLU A 22 -26.25 17.44 17.32
CA GLU A 22 -27.33 16.64 16.75
C GLU A 22 -27.97 15.66 17.75
N MET A 23 -27.17 15.03 18.62
CA MET A 23 -27.70 14.23 19.73
C MET A 23 -28.56 15.08 20.67
N TRP A 24 -28.12 16.30 20.97
CA TRP A 24 -28.87 17.25 21.81
C TRP A 24 -30.13 17.77 21.12
N ALA A 25 -30.13 17.85 19.79
CA ALA A 25 -31.30 18.19 18.97
C ALA A 25 -32.30 17.04 18.80
N GLY A 26 -32.10 15.89 19.49
CA GLY A 26 -33.00 14.74 19.44
C GLY A 26 -33.05 14.04 18.08
N ARG A 27 -32.08 14.31 17.19
CA ARG A 27 -32.02 13.68 15.86
C ARG A 27 -31.29 12.33 15.97
N PRO A 28 -31.95 11.19 15.70
CA PRO A 28 -31.36 9.86 15.94
C PRO A 28 -30.27 9.47 14.93
N ARG A 29 -30.11 10.22 13.82
CA ARG A 29 -29.20 9.88 12.71
C ARG A 29 -27.78 9.55 13.18
N TYR A 30 -27.25 10.27 14.17
CA TYR A 30 -25.87 10.07 14.63
C TYR A 30 -25.72 9.35 15.97
N GLY A 31 -26.82 8.92 16.60
CA GLY A 31 -26.76 7.93 17.68
C GLY A 31 -26.23 6.58 17.19
N GLN A 32 -26.37 6.35 15.88
CA GLN A 32 -25.94 5.14 15.19
C GLN A 32 -24.72 5.39 14.30
N SER A 33 -23.79 6.29 14.65
CA SER A 33 -22.54 6.42 13.88
C SER A 33 -21.35 5.77 14.61
N ALA A 34 -20.55 5.02 13.86
CA ALA A 34 -19.34 4.37 14.35
C ALA A 34 -18.11 4.94 13.63
N VAL A 35 -16.96 4.89 14.30
CA VAL A 35 -15.69 5.38 13.75
C VAL A 35 -14.73 4.23 13.67
N TYR A 36 -14.07 4.07 12.53
CA TYR A 36 -13.11 3.00 12.31
C TYR A 36 -11.76 3.55 11.86
N VAL A 37 -10.70 2.85 12.24
CA VAL A 37 -9.45 2.85 11.49
C VAL A 37 -9.50 1.68 10.53
N VAL A 38 -9.28 1.96 9.25
CA VAL A 38 -9.22 0.97 8.18
C VAL A 38 -7.83 1.04 7.55
N THR A 39 -7.24 -0.10 7.23
CA THR A 39 -5.92 -0.16 6.60
C THR A 39 -6.04 -0.74 5.18
N LEU A 40 -5.57 0.01 4.18
CA LEU A 40 -5.72 -0.33 2.76
C LEU A 40 -4.36 -0.52 2.09
N ASP A 41 -4.22 -1.57 1.30
CA ASP A 41 -3.06 -1.82 0.45
C ASP A 41 -3.15 -0.94 -0.80
N ILE A 42 -2.28 0.06 -0.92
CA ILE A 42 -2.27 0.99 -2.05
C ILE A 42 -1.95 0.29 -3.36
N GLY A 43 -1.08 -0.73 -3.36
CA GLY A 43 -0.80 -1.53 -4.54
C GLY A 43 -2.06 -2.23 -5.04
N SER A 44 -2.86 -2.76 -4.12
CA SER A 44 -4.13 -3.44 -4.44
C SER A 44 -5.21 -2.48 -4.94
N LEU A 45 -5.19 -1.22 -4.49
CA LEU A 45 -6.10 -0.18 -5.03
C LEU A 45 -5.69 0.25 -6.44
N ARG A 46 -4.39 0.49 -6.65
CA ARG A 46 -3.85 0.88 -7.96
C ARG A 46 -4.13 -0.17 -9.03
N SER A 47 -3.97 -1.45 -8.72
CA SER A 47 -4.26 -2.54 -9.68
C SER A 47 -5.73 -2.61 -10.11
N ARG A 48 -6.63 -1.99 -9.35
CA ARG A 48 -8.07 -1.92 -9.62
C ARG A 48 -8.51 -0.57 -10.16
N GLY A 49 -7.61 0.40 -10.29
CA GLY A 49 -7.95 1.77 -10.68
C GLY A 49 -8.86 2.47 -9.68
N LEU A 50 -8.78 2.12 -8.39
CA LEU A 50 -9.58 2.73 -7.33
C LEU A 50 -8.77 3.78 -6.57
N ASP A 51 -9.42 4.90 -6.25
CA ASP A 51 -8.92 5.84 -5.26
C ASP A 51 -9.35 5.44 -3.82
N LEU A 52 -8.85 6.17 -2.81
CA LEU A 52 -9.14 5.87 -1.41
C LEU A 52 -10.60 6.13 -1.03
N GLU A 53 -11.21 7.18 -1.57
CA GLU A 53 -12.59 7.53 -1.24
C GLU A 53 -13.56 6.49 -1.81
N GLN A 54 -13.33 6.07 -3.05
CA GLN A 54 -14.02 4.98 -3.73
C GLN A 54 -13.81 3.66 -3.00
N ALA A 55 -12.57 3.35 -2.60
CA ALA A 55 -12.25 2.11 -1.88
C ALA A 55 -12.93 2.02 -0.51
N VAL A 56 -13.06 3.15 0.20
CA VAL A 56 -13.75 3.22 1.49
C VAL A 56 -15.27 3.19 1.32
N SER A 57 -15.80 3.83 0.27
CA SER A 57 -17.24 3.93 0.00
C SER A 57 -17.83 2.66 -0.59
N CYS A 58 -17.01 1.85 -1.28
CA CYS A 58 -17.45 0.57 -1.78
C CYS A 58 -17.77 -0.34 -0.60
N LYS A 59 -18.98 -0.90 -0.62
CA LYS A 59 -19.59 -1.89 0.31
C LYS A 59 -18.67 -3.06 0.72
N MET A 60 -17.56 -3.19 0.05
CA MET A 60 -16.40 -3.93 0.48
C MET A 60 -15.23 -2.96 0.40
N VAL A 61 -14.77 -2.48 1.57
CA VAL A 61 -13.33 -2.50 1.78
C VAL A 61 -12.97 -3.97 1.64
N SER A 62 -12.78 -4.44 0.41
CA SER A 62 -12.78 -5.87 0.17
C SER A 62 -11.65 -6.45 0.99
N SER A 63 -11.89 -7.63 1.55
CA SER A 63 -10.82 -8.38 2.19
C SER A 63 -9.59 -8.43 1.29
N GLU A 64 -9.76 -8.30 -0.03
CA GLU A 64 -8.74 -8.19 -1.07
C GLU A 64 -7.86 -6.93 -0.97
N CYS A 65 -8.40 -5.76 -0.63
CA CYS A 65 -7.63 -4.51 -0.46
C CYS A 65 -7.26 -4.19 0.99
N GLN A 66 -7.83 -4.87 1.98
CA GLN A 66 -7.49 -4.67 3.39
C GLN A 66 -6.11 -5.21 3.74
N CYS A 67 -5.38 -4.43 4.53
CA CYS A 67 -4.13 -4.82 5.19
C CYS A 67 -4.33 -5.35 6.61
N GLY A 68 -5.56 -5.40 7.10
CA GLY A 68 -5.89 -5.82 8.46
C GLY A 68 -7.35 -5.53 8.80
N PRO A 69 -7.86 -6.08 9.91
CA PRO A 69 -9.25 -5.87 10.31
C PRO A 69 -9.50 -4.38 10.68
N PRO A 70 -10.69 -3.84 10.37
CA PRO A 70 -11.08 -2.52 10.84
C PRO A 70 -11.11 -2.46 12.37
N LEU A 71 -10.59 -1.37 12.95
CA LEU A 71 -10.60 -1.15 14.39
C LEU A 71 -11.58 -0.06 14.76
N LEU A 72 -12.55 -0.39 15.63
CA LEU A 72 -13.49 0.57 16.16
C LEU A 72 -12.78 1.56 17.10
N LEU A 73 -13.05 2.85 16.91
CA LEU A 73 -12.58 3.94 17.78
C LEU A 73 -13.74 4.55 18.57
N SER A 74 -13.41 5.15 19.71
CA SER A 74 -14.37 6.01 20.40
C SER A 74 -14.56 7.31 19.63
N MET A 75 -15.80 7.78 19.54
CA MET A 75 -16.10 9.08 18.95
C MET A 75 -15.73 10.21 19.92
N THR A 76 -14.45 10.56 19.96
CA THR A 76 -13.91 11.59 20.85
C THR A 76 -12.81 12.40 20.19
N SER A 77 -12.68 13.66 20.59
CA SER A 77 -11.58 14.53 20.18
C SER A 77 -10.33 14.34 21.05
N ARG A 78 -10.38 13.45 22.05
CA ARG A 78 -9.21 13.06 22.84
C ARG A 78 -8.30 12.17 22.00
N MET A 79 -7.01 12.21 22.31
CA MET A 79 -6.04 11.31 21.69
C MET A 79 -6.32 9.86 22.10
N GLN A 80 -6.25 8.95 21.15
CA GLN A 80 -6.49 7.53 21.30
C GLN A 80 -5.33 6.77 20.69
N ARG A 81 -4.97 5.64 21.31
CA ARG A 81 -3.96 4.73 20.77
C ARG A 81 -4.66 3.51 20.20
N ALA A 82 -4.32 3.16 18.97
CA ALA A 82 -4.76 1.93 18.32
C ALA A 82 -3.53 1.10 17.93
N GLN A 83 -3.60 -0.21 18.10
CA GLN A 83 -2.56 -1.14 17.67
C GLN A 83 -3.03 -1.80 16.38
N LEU A 84 -2.38 -1.47 15.27
CA LEU A 84 -2.71 -1.99 13.94
C LEU A 84 -1.79 -3.15 13.59
N GLN A 85 -2.37 -4.19 13.00
CA GLN A 85 -1.63 -5.27 12.38
C GLN A 85 -1.68 -5.08 10.87
N LEU A 86 -0.54 -4.76 10.26
CA LEU A 86 -0.43 -4.54 8.83
C LEU A 86 0.09 -5.79 8.13
N GLN A 87 -0.68 -6.26 7.16
CA GLN A 87 -0.39 -7.39 6.27
C GLN A 87 -0.65 -6.98 4.81
N PRO A 88 0.19 -6.09 4.26
CA PRO A 88 0.11 -5.76 2.85
C PRO A 88 0.40 -6.99 1.98
N LYS A 89 -0.20 -7.00 0.80
CA LYS A 89 -0.18 -8.13 -0.14
C LYS A 89 0.70 -7.85 -1.32
N ILE A 90 0.72 -6.59 -1.77
CA ILE A 90 1.50 -6.16 -2.93
C ILE A 90 2.69 -5.36 -2.42
N PHE A 91 3.88 -5.92 -2.61
CA PHE A 91 5.15 -5.24 -2.37
C PHE A 91 5.75 -4.84 -3.72
N ASN A 92 6.39 -3.68 -3.76
CA ASN A 92 7.22 -3.32 -4.90
C ASN A 92 8.51 -4.16 -4.92
N ALA A 93 9.29 -3.97 -5.98
CA ALA A 93 10.61 -4.55 -6.19
C ALA A 93 11.56 -4.53 -5.00
N LEU A 94 11.51 -3.45 -4.24
CA LEU A 94 12.40 -3.16 -3.12
C LEU A 94 11.90 -3.83 -1.83
N GLY A 95 10.86 -4.67 -1.93
CA GLY A 95 10.17 -5.26 -0.80
C GLY A 95 9.47 -4.21 0.05
N VAL A 96 8.99 -3.10 -0.54
CA VAL A 96 8.23 -2.06 0.17
C VAL A 96 6.79 -2.07 -0.31
N ALA A 97 5.85 -2.25 0.60
CA ALA A 97 4.44 -2.05 0.35
C ALA A 97 4.01 -0.69 0.91
N GLU A 98 3.09 -0.03 0.22
CA GLU A 98 2.50 1.22 0.69
C GLU A 98 1.09 0.94 1.24
N VAL A 99 0.83 1.40 2.46
CA VAL A 99 -0.44 1.16 3.16
C VAL A 99 -1.05 2.50 3.56
N ALA A 100 -2.32 2.71 3.22
CA ALA A 100 -3.10 3.82 3.73
C ALA A 100 -3.78 3.44 5.05
N ILE A 101 -3.51 4.19 6.10
CA ILE A 101 -4.24 4.13 7.37
C ILE A 101 -5.31 5.21 7.33
N CYS A 102 -6.56 4.78 7.15
CA CYS A 102 -7.71 5.63 6.93
C CYS A 102 -8.55 5.75 8.20
N LEU A 103 -8.92 6.97 8.55
CA LEU A 103 -9.93 7.26 9.56
C LEU A 103 -11.28 7.42 8.87
N VAL A 104 -12.23 6.57 9.23
CA VAL A 104 -13.53 6.49 8.56
C VAL A 104 -14.65 6.66 9.56
N VAL A 105 -15.71 7.36 9.16
CA VAL A 105 -16.97 7.45 9.90
C VAL A 105 -18.02 6.67 9.13
N MET A 106 -18.67 5.72 9.78
CA MET A 106 -19.84 5.03 9.27
C MET A 106 -21.10 5.67 9.85
N ASP A 107 -22.05 6.01 9.00
CA ASP A 107 -23.41 6.40 9.40
C ASP A 107 -24.35 5.19 9.27
N HIS A 108 -24.80 4.60 10.38
CA HIS A 108 -25.75 3.47 10.34
C HIS A 108 -27.21 3.90 10.18
N SER A 109 -27.52 5.20 10.21
CA SER A 109 -28.91 5.69 10.06
C SER A 109 -29.44 5.61 8.63
N VAL A 110 -28.52 5.62 7.67
CA VAL A 110 -28.82 5.30 6.29
C VAL A 110 -28.44 3.84 6.11
N MET A 111 -29.41 2.92 6.17
CA MET A 111 -29.20 1.52 5.76
C MET A 111 -28.90 1.39 4.25
N SER A 112 -28.58 2.49 3.55
CA SER A 112 -27.98 2.45 2.22
C SER A 112 -26.52 2.03 2.35
N LYS A 113 -26.08 1.27 1.36
CA LYS A 113 -24.89 0.42 1.40
C LYS A 113 -23.57 1.20 1.22
N ASP A 114 -23.61 2.52 1.37
CA ASP A 114 -22.61 3.51 0.93
C ASP A 114 -22.23 4.52 2.03
N SER A 115 -22.39 4.16 3.31
CA SER A 115 -22.34 5.12 4.42
C SER A 115 -20.97 5.31 5.10
N TRP A 116 -19.89 4.79 4.51
CA TRP A 116 -18.53 4.97 4.99
C TRP A 116 -17.93 6.23 4.36
N ARG A 117 -17.61 7.22 5.20
CA ARG A 117 -17.00 8.47 4.76
C ARG A 117 -15.57 8.59 5.28
N LEU A 118 -14.61 8.72 4.37
CA LEU A 118 -13.23 9.03 4.71
C LEU A 118 -13.15 10.42 5.39
N VAL A 119 -12.55 10.46 6.57
CA VAL A 119 -12.28 11.71 7.31
C VAL A 119 -10.87 12.21 7.05
N GLY A 120 -9.94 11.28 6.87
CA GLY A 120 -8.55 11.55 6.58
C GLY A 120 -7.73 10.27 6.57
N TYR A 121 -6.52 10.34 6.05
CA TYR A 121 -5.63 9.19 5.98
C TYR A 121 -4.18 9.61 6.12
N MET A 122 -3.33 8.62 6.39
CA MET A 122 -1.89 8.74 6.26
C MET A 122 -1.34 7.55 5.50
N LEU A 123 -0.25 7.75 4.75
CA LEU A 123 0.45 6.70 4.03
C LEU A 123 1.65 6.25 4.84
N VAL A 124 1.85 4.94 4.92
CA VAL A 124 3.01 4.33 5.58
C VAL A 124 3.66 3.31 4.66
N GLY A 125 4.99 3.31 4.63
CA GLY A 125 5.78 2.29 3.96
C GLY A 125 6.03 1.11 4.89
N VAL A 126 5.62 -0.09 4.48
CA VAL A 126 5.86 -1.34 5.19
C VAL A 126 6.93 -2.12 4.42
N ARG A 127 8.09 -2.30 5.05
CA ARG A 127 9.13 -3.17 4.50
C ARG A 127 8.74 -4.63 4.74
N GLN A 128 8.84 -5.45 3.71
CA GLN A 128 8.80 -6.89 3.83
C GLN A 128 9.90 -7.28 4.82
N LYS A 129 9.56 -8.02 5.87
CA LYS A 129 10.57 -8.62 6.74
C LYS A 129 11.53 -9.37 5.83
N LYS A 130 12.84 -9.09 5.94
CA LYS A 130 13.89 -9.63 5.07
C LYS A 130 13.57 -11.08 4.71
N GLY A 131 13.05 -11.28 3.49
CA GLY A 131 13.16 -12.57 2.86
C GLY A 131 14.64 -12.87 2.68
N GLY A 132 14.98 -14.15 2.50
CA GLY A 132 16.32 -14.48 2.04
C GLY A 132 16.68 -13.72 0.76
N PRO A 133 17.95 -13.73 0.35
CA PRO A 133 18.40 -13.13 -0.91
C PRO A 133 17.52 -13.52 -2.12
N GLU A 134 16.89 -14.70 -2.09
CA GLU A 134 15.94 -15.18 -3.10
C GLU A 134 14.69 -14.30 -3.25
N THR A 135 14.09 -13.82 -2.15
CA THR A 135 12.88 -12.97 -2.21
C THR A 135 13.20 -11.58 -2.76
N PHE A 136 14.36 -11.03 -2.40
CA PHE A 136 14.85 -9.79 -2.98
C PHE A 136 15.05 -9.94 -4.50
N LEU A 137 15.69 -11.03 -4.93
CA LEU A 137 15.96 -11.25 -6.35
C LEU A 137 14.70 -11.50 -7.18
N ALA A 138 13.73 -12.25 -6.64
CA ALA A 138 12.44 -12.44 -7.29
C ALA A 138 11.72 -11.08 -7.49
N SER A 139 11.71 -10.24 -6.45
CA SER A 139 11.09 -8.91 -6.50
C SER A 139 11.82 -7.97 -7.46
N ALA A 140 13.15 -8.00 -7.44
CA ALA A 140 13.99 -7.18 -8.32
C ALA A 140 13.87 -7.62 -9.79
N ALA A 141 13.79 -8.94 -10.06
CA ALA A 141 13.54 -9.48 -11.38
C ALA A 141 12.17 -9.07 -11.92
N GLN A 142 11.14 -9.10 -11.08
CA GLN A 142 9.79 -8.65 -11.46
C GLN A 142 9.77 -7.15 -11.81
N LEU A 143 10.49 -6.30 -11.08
CA LEU A 143 10.61 -4.89 -11.43
C LEU A 143 11.37 -4.66 -12.73
N ILE A 144 12.44 -5.41 -12.98
CA ILE A 144 13.14 -5.30 -14.27
C ILE A 144 12.20 -5.66 -15.42
N ALA A 145 11.36 -6.69 -15.25
CA ALA A 145 10.35 -7.04 -16.25
C ALA A 145 9.32 -5.90 -16.44
N GLU A 146 8.83 -5.31 -15.35
CA GLU A 146 7.96 -4.14 -15.41
C GLU A 146 8.65 -2.98 -16.14
N LEU A 147 9.81 -2.52 -15.66
CA LEU A 147 10.55 -1.41 -16.26
C LEU A 147 10.84 -1.66 -17.75
N THR A 148 11.17 -2.88 -18.15
CA THR A 148 11.34 -3.24 -19.57
C THR A 148 10.05 -3.05 -20.36
N SER A 149 8.90 -3.49 -19.82
CA SER A 149 7.59 -3.22 -20.45
C SER A 149 7.25 -1.73 -20.52
N TRP A 150 7.72 -0.91 -19.57
CA TRP A 150 7.59 0.56 -19.66
C TRP A 150 8.54 1.15 -20.71
N GLU A 151 9.79 0.67 -20.82
CA GLU A 151 10.72 1.06 -21.89
C GLU A 151 10.13 0.74 -23.27
N ASP A 152 9.57 -0.45 -23.46
CA ASP A 152 8.96 -0.86 -24.74
C ASP A 152 7.76 0.03 -25.10
N ARG A 153 6.94 0.41 -24.12
CA ARG A 153 5.80 1.32 -24.32
C ARG A 153 6.25 2.75 -24.64
N LEU A 154 7.23 3.26 -23.91
CA LEU A 154 7.76 4.61 -24.10
C LEU A 154 8.62 4.73 -25.38
N ALA A 155 9.24 3.64 -25.84
CA ALA A 155 9.98 3.62 -27.11
C ALA A 155 9.07 3.81 -28.35
N MET A 156 7.76 3.53 -28.20
CA MET A 156 6.76 3.76 -29.24
C MET A 156 6.28 5.21 -29.28
N GLU A 157 6.63 6.03 -28.29
CA GLU A 157 6.31 7.46 -28.23
C GLU A 157 7.48 8.27 -28.81
N ALA A 158 7.24 9.01 -29.89
CA ALA A 158 8.17 10.00 -30.41
C ALA A 158 7.68 11.41 -30.03
N PRO A 159 8.53 12.31 -29.49
CA PRO A 159 9.99 12.22 -29.23
C PRO A 159 10.37 11.53 -27.90
N PRO A 160 11.65 11.18 -27.68
CA PRO A 160 12.13 10.58 -26.42
C PRO A 160 11.73 11.45 -25.23
N SER A 161 10.97 10.87 -24.31
CA SER A 161 10.47 11.56 -23.14
C SER A 161 11.45 11.47 -21.98
N PRO A 162 11.48 12.46 -21.07
CA PRO A 162 12.22 12.38 -19.80
C PRO A 162 11.84 11.14 -18.97
N ALA A 163 10.63 10.61 -19.16
CA ALA A 163 10.20 9.36 -18.54
C ALA A 163 11.02 8.14 -19.03
N SER A 164 11.42 8.12 -20.30
CA SER A 164 12.27 7.04 -20.86
C SER A 164 13.65 7.01 -20.20
N GLU A 165 14.26 8.17 -19.94
CA GLU A 165 15.54 8.27 -19.25
C GLU A 165 15.45 7.79 -17.80
N LEU A 166 14.40 8.21 -17.07
CA LEU A 166 14.16 7.77 -15.68
C LEU A 166 13.94 6.26 -15.57
N VAL A 167 13.20 5.66 -16.51
CA VAL A 167 12.96 4.20 -16.53
C VAL A 167 14.28 3.46 -16.77
N ARG A 168 15.12 3.95 -17.69
CA ARG A 168 16.43 3.34 -17.99
C ARG A 168 17.39 3.44 -16.80
N GLU A 169 17.43 4.59 -16.14
CA GLU A 169 18.23 4.81 -14.93
C GLU A 169 17.78 3.88 -13.78
N ALA A 170 16.47 3.81 -13.53
CA ALA A 170 15.90 2.92 -12.51
C ALA A 170 16.21 1.44 -12.78
N LYS A 171 16.17 1.03 -14.06
CA LYS A 171 16.53 -0.34 -14.47
C LYS A 171 18.01 -0.62 -14.24
N GLY A 172 18.90 0.32 -14.56
CA GLY A 172 20.33 0.22 -14.31
C GLY A 172 20.67 0.11 -12.81
N GLU A 173 20.06 0.95 -11.98
CA GLU A 173 20.16 0.89 -10.52
C GLU A 173 19.72 -0.48 -9.97
N MET A 174 18.60 -1.02 -10.47
CA MET A 174 18.10 -2.32 -10.00
C MET A 174 19.04 -3.47 -10.39
N LEU A 175 19.56 -3.47 -11.62
CA LEU A 175 20.55 -4.44 -12.08
C LEU A 175 21.84 -4.40 -11.23
N ARG A 176 22.28 -3.20 -10.84
CA ARG A 176 23.42 -3.02 -9.93
C ARG A 176 23.15 -3.66 -8.57
N LEU A 177 22.00 -3.37 -7.96
CA LEU A 177 21.61 -3.92 -6.67
C LEU A 177 21.49 -5.46 -6.68
N ILE A 178 20.98 -6.03 -7.77
CA ILE A 178 20.95 -7.50 -7.96
C ILE A 178 22.36 -8.07 -8.01
N THR A 179 23.23 -7.47 -8.83
CA THR A 179 24.62 -7.92 -9.00
C THR A 179 25.37 -7.91 -7.68
N GLU A 180 25.20 -6.85 -6.87
CA GLU A 180 25.79 -6.76 -5.53
C GLU A 180 25.29 -7.85 -4.58
N GLN A 181 24.00 -8.19 -4.61
CA GLN A 181 23.46 -9.25 -3.75
C GLN A 181 23.93 -10.63 -4.17
N LEU A 182 24.02 -10.91 -5.49
CA LEU A 182 24.54 -12.17 -6.02
C LEU A 182 26.04 -12.35 -5.74
N SER A 183 26.79 -11.26 -5.59
CA SER A 183 28.23 -11.26 -5.34
C SER A 183 28.61 -11.48 -3.87
N LYS A 184 27.64 -11.52 -2.94
CA LYS A 184 27.92 -11.76 -1.53
C LYS A 184 28.32 -13.21 -1.28
N PRO A 185 29.41 -13.48 -0.54
CA PRO A 185 29.83 -14.83 -0.20
C PRO A 185 28.79 -15.52 0.70
N GLY A 186 28.45 -16.77 0.38
CA GLY A 186 27.40 -17.54 1.06
C GLY A 186 26.03 -17.57 0.35
N SER A 187 25.97 -17.08 -0.89
CA SER A 187 24.79 -17.24 -1.75
C SER A 187 24.53 -18.73 -2.05
N SER A 188 23.33 -19.22 -1.72
CA SER A 188 22.92 -20.63 -1.91
C SER A 188 22.97 -21.06 -3.38
N GLN A 189 23.04 -22.37 -3.65
CA GLN A 189 23.01 -22.95 -5.00
C GLN A 189 21.76 -22.53 -5.82
N SER A 190 20.66 -22.15 -5.15
CA SER A 190 19.44 -21.59 -5.77
C SER A 190 19.69 -20.29 -6.54
N LEU A 191 20.70 -19.51 -6.12
CA LEU A 191 21.03 -18.19 -6.68
C LEU A 191 21.88 -18.26 -7.96
N ALA A 192 22.47 -19.42 -8.26
CA ALA A 192 23.22 -19.64 -9.50
C ALA A 192 22.31 -19.61 -10.74
N PHE A 193 21.06 -20.08 -10.61
CA PHE A 193 20.04 -20.00 -11.66
C PHE A 193 19.72 -18.54 -12.03
N PHE A 194 19.49 -17.70 -11.02
CA PHE A 194 19.22 -16.27 -11.22
C PHE A 194 20.40 -15.52 -11.85
N LYS A 195 21.64 -15.88 -11.51
CA LYS A 195 22.83 -15.31 -12.13
C LYS A 195 22.92 -15.63 -13.62
N GLY A 196 22.58 -16.86 -14.01
CA GLY A 196 22.56 -17.29 -15.42
C GLY A 196 21.46 -16.59 -16.24
N GLU A 197 20.27 -16.41 -15.68
CA GLU A 197 19.18 -15.68 -16.34
C GLU A 197 19.48 -14.16 -16.43
N LEU A 198 20.13 -13.57 -15.43
CA LEU A 198 20.57 -12.18 -15.50
C LEU A 198 21.62 -11.94 -16.58
N GLN A 199 22.59 -12.85 -16.73
CA GLN A 199 23.62 -12.75 -17.78
C GLN A 199 23.03 -12.83 -19.19
N LYS A 200 21.98 -13.65 -19.38
CA LYS A 200 21.23 -13.70 -20.64
C LYS A 200 20.46 -12.39 -20.88
N ALA A 201 19.83 -11.84 -19.85
CA ALA A 201 19.07 -10.60 -19.96
C ALA A 201 19.95 -9.35 -20.13
N SER A 202 21.18 -9.34 -19.61
CA SER A 202 22.12 -8.22 -19.75
C SER A 202 22.89 -8.20 -21.08
N GLY A 203 22.70 -9.20 -21.95
CA GLY A 203 23.43 -9.31 -23.21
C GLY A 203 24.92 -9.60 -23.05
N SER A 204 25.39 -9.94 -21.84
CA SER A 204 26.75 -10.43 -21.63
C SER A 204 26.87 -11.85 -22.19
N LYS A 205 27.47 -11.97 -23.39
CA LYS A 205 27.89 -13.26 -23.93
C LYS A 205 28.91 -13.90 -23.00
N VAL A 206 28.74 -15.20 -22.75
CA VAL A 206 29.81 -16.12 -22.34
C VAL A 206 30.79 -16.24 -23.50
#